data_AF-A0A9D4RWZ2-F1
#
_entry.id   AF-A0A9D4RWZ2-F1
#
_cell.length_a   1.000
_cell.length_b   1.000
_cell.length_c   1.000
_cell.angle_alpha   90.00
_cell.angle_beta   90.00
_cell.angle_gamma   90.00
#
_symmetry.space_group_name_H-M   'P 1'
#
loop_
_entity.id
_entity.type
_entity.pdbx_description
1 polymer ?
#
loop_
_entity_poly.entity_id
_entity_poly.type
_entity_poly.pdbx_seq_one_letter_code
_entity_poly.pdbx_strand_id
1 'polypeptide(L)'
;MLVHPAHITCFNSSVYSIVIQVLALQFVFITQESSVYSIVIQVLALQFVFITQESSVYSIVIQVLALQFVFITQESSVYSIVIQVLALQFVFITQESSVYSIVIQVQASEVCVHHTRELGVLNCHTGTGSAVCVHHTRELGVLHCHTGAGI
;
A
#
# COMPACT_ATOMS: atom_id res chain seq x y z
N MET A 1 20.82 -19.55 6.65
CA MET A 1 20.32 -18.95 5.40
C MET A 1 20.43 -17.44 5.55
N LEU A 2 21.27 -16.76 4.78
CA LEU A 2 21.42 -15.30 4.85
C LEU A 2 20.29 -14.67 4.03
N VAL A 3 19.36 -14.02 4.72
CA VAL A 3 18.26 -13.26 4.09
C VAL A 3 18.77 -11.84 3.86
N HIS A 4 18.78 -11.39 2.60
CA HIS A 4 19.31 -10.09 2.22
C HIS A 4 18.18 -9.07 1.99
N PRO A 5 18.48 -7.76 2.06
CA PRO A 5 17.58 -6.74 1.52
C PRO A 5 17.34 -6.96 0.02
N ALA A 6 16.12 -6.67 -0.42
CA ALA A 6 15.73 -6.72 -1.82
C ALA A 6 15.11 -5.38 -2.24
N HIS A 7 15.53 -4.90 -3.41
CA HIS A 7 15.11 -3.61 -3.95
C HIS A 7 14.78 -3.75 -5.44
N ILE A 8 13.57 -3.34 -5.82
CA ILE A 8 13.08 -3.40 -7.20
C ILE A 8 12.56 -2.01 -7.59
N THR A 9 12.98 -1.54 -8.75
CA THR A 9 12.54 -0.24 -9.28
C THR A 9 12.10 -0.37 -10.73
N CYS A 10 10.95 0.21 -11.04
CA CYS A 10 10.52 0.50 -12.40
C CYS A 10 10.64 2.01 -12.61
N PHE A 11 11.44 2.41 -13.58
CA PHE A 11 11.73 3.82 -13.87
C PHE A 11 11.57 4.08 -15.36
N ASN A 12 10.85 5.13 -15.72
CA ASN A 12 10.64 5.54 -17.12
C ASN A 12 10.24 4.38 -18.03
N SER A 13 9.28 3.58 -17.57
CA SER A 13 8.94 2.30 -18.19
C SER A 13 7.44 2.11 -18.34
N SER A 14 7.06 1.35 -19.37
CA SER A 14 5.72 0.82 -19.53
C SER A 14 5.77 -0.69 -19.29
N VAL A 15 5.13 -1.15 -18.22
CA VAL A 15 5.18 -2.55 -17.80
C VAL A 15 3.77 -3.12 -17.79
N TYR A 16 3.58 -4.24 -18.49
CA TYR A 16 2.28 -4.89 -18.52
C TYR A 16 1.96 -5.59 -17.19
N SER A 17 2.90 -6.33 -16.62
CA SER A 17 2.66 -7.08 -15.38
C SER A 17 3.94 -7.23 -14.57
N ILE A 18 3.81 -7.09 -13.26
CA ILE A 18 4.87 -7.34 -12.27
C ILE A 18 4.34 -8.33 -11.26
N VAL A 19 5.05 -9.44 -11.07
CA VAL A 19 4.71 -10.45 -10.06
C VAL A 19 5.95 -10.73 -9.22
N ILE A 20 5.85 -10.51 -7.91
CA ILE A 20 6.98 -10.61 -6.98
C ILE A 20 6.59 -11.50 -5.80
N GLN A 21 7.45 -12.48 -5.50
CA GLN A 21 7.39 -13.34 -4.32
C GLN A 21 8.75 -13.34 -3.64
N VAL A 22 8.86 -12.78 -2.42
CA VAL A 22 10.16 -12.57 -1.77
C VAL A 22 10.12 -12.87 -0.27
N LEU A 23 11.22 -13.47 0.20
CA LEU A 23 11.62 -13.50 1.62
C LEU A 23 12.85 -12.60 1.78
N ALA A 24 12.72 -11.50 2.50
CA ALA A 24 13.80 -10.52 2.69
C ALA A 24 13.83 -9.99 4.13
N LEU A 25 14.93 -9.39 4.58
CA LEU A 25 14.89 -8.61 5.82
C LEU A 25 14.15 -7.30 5.59
N GLN A 26 14.47 -6.65 4.48
CA GLN A 26 13.84 -5.42 4.01
C GLN A 26 13.50 -5.60 2.54
N PHE A 27 12.29 -5.22 2.18
CA PHE A 27 11.85 -5.21 0.79
C PHE A 27 11.35 -3.83 0.42
N VAL A 28 11.88 -3.29 -0.68
CA VAL A 28 11.48 -1.99 -1.22
C VAL A 28 11.10 -2.17 -2.69
N PHE A 29 9.91 -1.70 -3.04
CA PHE A 29 9.45 -1.65 -4.42
C PHE A 29 9.07 -0.22 -4.78
N ILE A 30 9.58 0.26 -5.91
CA ILE A 30 9.38 1.63 -6.39
C ILE A 30 8.92 1.61 -7.84
N THR A 31 7.84 2.31 -8.14
CA THR A 31 7.48 2.74 -9.50
C THR A 31 7.60 4.25 -9.59
N GLN A 32 8.45 4.72 -10.49
CA GLN A 32 8.67 6.14 -10.72
C GLN A 32 8.53 6.45 -12.22
N GLU A 33 7.80 7.52 -12.56
CA GLU A 33 7.62 7.97 -13.94
C GLU A 33 7.19 6.82 -14.89
N SER A 34 6.35 5.91 -14.39
CA SER A 34 6.06 4.66 -15.08
C SER A 34 4.56 4.42 -15.25
N SER A 35 4.23 3.64 -16.28
CA SER A 35 2.87 3.12 -16.50
C SER A 35 2.87 1.63 -16.27
N VAL A 36 2.10 1.15 -15.30
CA VAL A 36 2.04 -0.28 -14.96
C VAL A 36 0.60 -0.78 -14.99
N TYR A 37 0.33 -1.82 -15.76
CA TYR A 37 -1.04 -2.34 -15.84
C TYR A 37 -1.39 -3.20 -14.62
N SER A 38 -0.50 -4.10 -14.17
CA SER A 38 -0.77 -4.92 -12.98
C SER A 38 0.47 -5.15 -12.12
N ILE A 39 0.30 -5.05 -10.80
CA ILE A 39 1.32 -5.34 -9.79
C ILE A 39 0.73 -6.32 -8.78
N VAL A 40 1.37 -7.47 -8.62
CA VAL A 40 1.04 -8.47 -7.60
C VAL A 40 2.27 -8.77 -6.76
N ILE A 41 2.19 -8.53 -5.46
CA ILE A 41 3.32 -8.66 -4.54
C ILE A 41 2.93 -9.52 -3.34
N GLN A 42 3.73 -10.54 -3.06
CA GLN A 42 3.65 -11.37 -1.86
C GLN A 42 5.00 -11.38 -1.15
N VAL A 43 5.07 -10.86 0.08
CA VAL A 43 6.33 -10.71 0.80
C VAL A 43 6.23 -11.14 2.26
N LEU A 44 7.27 -11.85 2.71
CA LEU A 44 7.61 -11.99 4.12
C LEU A 44 8.87 -11.17 4.39
N ALA A 45 8.76 -10.11 5.20
CA ALA A 45 9.91 -9.28 5.55
C ALA A 45 9.83 -8.73 6.98
N LEU A 46 10.89 -8.11 7.49
CA LEU A 46 10.75 -7.27 8.70
C LEU A 46 10.16 -5.91 8.32
N GLN A 47 10.62 -5.36 7.20
CA GLN A 47 10.15 -4.07 6.69
C GLN A 47 9.77 -4.20 5.22
N PHE A 48 8.59 -3.68 4.89
CA PHE A 48 8.10 -3.59 3.53
C PHE A 48 7.76 -2.14 3.19
N VAL A 49 8.31 -1.66 2.08
CA VAL A 49 8.04 -0.32 1.55
C VAL A 49 7.60 -0.44 0.09
N PHE A 50 6.46 0.16 -0.22
CA PHE A 50 5.96 0.30 -1.58
C PHE A 50 5.75 1.77 -1.90
N ILE A 51 6.35 2.24 -2.99
CA ILE A 51 6.29 3.64 -3.41
C ILE A 51 5.85 3.70 -4.86
N THR A 52 4.85 4.54 -5.13
CA THR A 52 4.46 4.95 -6.46
C THR A 52 4.58 6.47 -6.56
N GLN A 53 5.42 6.96 -7.46
CA GLN A 53 5.65 8.38 -7.68
C GLN A 53 5.50 8.73 -9.16
N GLU A 54 4.76 9.80 -9.47
CA GLU A 54 4.58 10.30 -10.86
C GLU A 54 4.18 9.19 -11.85
N SER A 55 3.38 8.24 -11.39
CA SER A 55 3.12 7.00 -12.12
C SER A 55 1.62 6.76 -12.31
N SER A 56 1.29 5.98 -13.33
CA SER A 56 -0.07 5.49 -13.58
C SER A 56 -0.12 3.98 -13.38
N VAL A 57 -0.92 3.51 -12.43
CA VAL A 57 -1.05 2.08 -12.13
C VAL A 57 -2.50 1.63 -12.19
N TYR A 58 -2.81 0.64 -13.02
CA TYR A 58 -4.19 0.19 -13.13
C TYR A 58 -4.60 -0.72 -11.96
N SER A 59 -3.78 -1.68 -11.55
CA SER A 59 -4.12 -2.56 -10.43
C SER A 59 -2.91 -2.90 -9.55
N ILE A 60 -3.10 -2.78 -8.24
CA ILE A 60 -2.13 -3.17 -7.21
C ILE A 60 -2.78 -4.17 -6.26
N VAL A 61 -2.17 -5.33 -6.10
CA VAL A 61 -2.55 -6.36 -5.11
C VAL A 61 -1.33 -6.70 -4.26
N ILE A 62 -1.43 -6.50 -2.96
CA ILE A 62 -0.31 -6.69 -2.03
C ILE A 62 -0.76 -7.58 -0.86
N GLN A 63 0.01 -8.63 -0.60
CA GLN A 63 -0.13 -9.49 0.58
C GLN A 63 1.20 -9.54 1.33
N VAL A 64 1.23 -9.07 2.57
CA VAL A 64 2.49 -8.96 3.33
C VAL A 64 2.34 -9.42 4.76
N LEU A 65 3.34 -10.17 5.22
CA LEU A 65 3.63 -10.35 6.64
C LEU A 65 4.92 -9.57 6.96
N ALA A 66 4.80 -8.52 7.77
CA ALA A 66 5.96 -7.71 8.16
C ALA A 66 5.87 -7.18 9.59
N LEU A 67 6.96 -6.66 10.17
CA LEU A 67 6.83 -5.85 11.39
C LEU A 67 6.31 -4.44 11.03
N GLN A 68 6.83 -3.88 9.94
CA GLN A 68 6.47 -2.55 9.46
C GLN A 68 6.09 -2.62 7.99
N PHE A 69 4.93 -2.06 7.67
CA PHE A 69 4.43 -1.91 6.31
C PHE A 69 4.19 -0.44 6.00
N VAL A 70 4.78 0.04 4.90
CA VAL A 70 4.60 1.41 4.41
C VAL A 70 4.19 1.37 2.95
N PHE A 71 3.09 2.05 2.65
CA PHE A 71 2.62 2.26 1.29
C PHE A 71 2.47 3.74 1.02
N ILE A 72 3.12 4.22 -0.04
CA ILE A 72 3.16 5.64 -0.41
C ILE A 72 2.77 5.77 -1.88
N THR A 73 1.86 6.69 -2.16
CA THR A 73 1.54 7.13 -3.51
C THR A 73 1.63 8.64 -3.57
N GLN A 74 2.44 9.18 -4.47
CA GLN A 74 2.64 10.61 -4.66
C GLN A 74 2.47 10.98 -6.13
N GLU A 75 1.71 12.05 -6.40
CA GLU A 75 1.51 12.60 -7.75
C GLU A 75 1.16 11.53 -8.81
N SER A 76 0.40 10.52 -8.39
CA SER A 76 0.15 9.32 -9.17
C SER A 76 -1.33 9.05 -9.34
N SER A 77 -1.68 8.29 -10.37
CA SER A 77 -3.04 7.82 -10.61
C SER A 77 -3.09 6.31 -10.43
N VAL A 78 -3.93 5.82 -9.51
CA VAL A 78 -4.12 4.39 -9.26
C VAL A 78 -5.58 4.02 -9.37
N TYR A 79 -5.91 3.07 -10.24
CA TYR A 79 -7.32 2.70 -10.42
C TYR A 79 -7.83 1.78 -9.31
N SER A 80 -7.08 0.75 -8.91
CA SER A 80 -7.49 -0.14 -7.82
C SER A 80 -6.31 -0.58 -6.95
N ILE A 81 -6.51 -0.54 -5.63
CA ILE A 81 -5.57 -1.03 -4.62
C ILE A 81 -6.29 -2.03 -3.71
N VAL A 82 -5.70 -3.23 -3.58
CA VAL A 82 -6.10 -4.25 -2.60
C VAL A 82 -4.89 -4.62 -1.76
N ILE A 83 -4.98 -4.41 -0.45
CA ILE A 83 -3.89 -4.64 0.50
C ILE A 83 -4.38 -5.56 1.63
N GLN A 84 -3.66 -6.65 1.86
CA GLN A 84 -3.84 -7.54 3.00
C GLN A 84 -2.54 -7.62 3.78
N VAL A 85 -2.54 -7.19 5.04
CA VAL A 85 -1.31 -7.08 5.83
C VAL A 85 -1.53 -7.60 7.25
N LEU A 86 -0.58 -8.43 7.71
CA LEU A 86 -0.36 -8.68 9.12
C LEU A 86 0.95 -7.97 9.51
N ALA A 87 0.84 -6.97 10.40
CA ALA A 87 2.00 -6.21 10.85
C ALA A 87 1.92 -5.74 12.30
N LEU A 88 3.00 -5.17 12.84
CA LEU A 88 2.89 -4.37 14.07
C LEU A 88 2.44 -2.95 13.75
N GLN A 89 3.02 -2.38 12.70
CA GLN A 89 2.75 -1.01 12.25
C GLN A 89 2.39 -1.00 10.76
N PHE A 90 1.30 -0.32 10.44
CA PHE A 90 0.84 -0.10 9.09
C PHE A 90 0.69 1.40 8.82
N VAL A 91 1.30 1.86 7.73
CA VAL A 91 1.24 3.24 7.28
C VAL A 91 0.80 3.27 5.82
N PHE A 92 -0.24 4.03 5.53
CA PHE A 92 -0.75 4.27 4.19
C PHE A 92 -0.80 5.77 3.93
N ILE A 93 -0.07 6.22 2.90
CA ILE A 93 0.08 7.64 2.56
C ILE A 93 -0.25 7.83 1.10
N THR A 94 -1.11 8.79 0.83
CA THR A 94 -1.45 9.24 -0.52
C THR A 94 -1.40 10.75 -0.56
N GLN A 95 -0.52 11.29 -1.40
CA GLN A 95 -0.30 12.72 -1.56
C GLN A 95 -0.50 13.14 -3.02
N GLU A 96 -1.35 14.13 -3.26
CA GLU A 96 -1.58 14.69 -4.60
C GLU A 96 -1.89 13.63 -5.68
N SER A 97 -2.49 12.51 -5.25
CA SER A 97 -2.70 11.33 -6.08
C SER A 97 -4.18 11.03 -6.19
N SER A 98 -4.61 10.54 -7.34
CA SER A 98 -5.99 10.10 -7.55
C SER A 98 -6.05 8.58 -7.39
N VAL A 99 -6.83 8.10 -6.41
CA VAL A 99 -7.03 6.65 -6.23
C VAL A 99 -8.52 6.31 -6.23
N TYR A 100 -8.96 5.53 -7.21
CA TYR A 100 -10.39 5.32 -7.46
C TYR A 100 -11.04 4.32 -6.49
N SER A 101 -10.36 3.21 -6.19
CA SER A 101 -10.85 2.20 -5.24
C SER A 101 -9.73 1.66 -4.38
N ILE A 102 -9.93 1.66 -3.05
CA ILE A 102 -8.99 1.09 -2.09
C ILE A 102 -9.73 0.15 -1.14
N VAL A 103 -9.22 -1.07 -1.02
CA VAL A 103 -9.62 -2.04 0.00
C VAL A 103 -8.39 -2.42 0.82
N ILE A 104 -8.42 -2.13 2.12
CA ILE A 104 -7.36 -2.48 3.07
C ILE A 104 -7.95 -3.42 4.12
N GLN A 105 -7.31 -4.56 4.29
CA GLN A 105 -7.52 -5.48 5.41
C GLN A 105 -6.21 -5.57 6.18
N VAL A 106 -6.20 -5.03 7.40
CA VAL A 106 -4.99 -4.94 8.21
C VAL A 106 -5.23 -5.51 9.60
N GLN A 107 -4.34 -6.40 10.01
CA GLN A 107 -4.20 -6.78 11.41
C GLN A 107 -2.89 -6.18 11.91
N ALA A 108 -2.98 -5.09 12.66
CA ALA A 108 -1.83 -4.42 13.24
C ALA A 108 -2.11 -3.80 14.59
N SER A 109 -1.07 -3.58 15.39
CA SER A 109 -1.18 -2.83 16.64
C SER A 109 -1.44 -1.35 16.38
N GLU A 110 -0.83 -0.79 15.33
CA GLU A 110 -0.98 0.60 14.92
C GLU A 110 -1.28 0.69 13.43
N VAL A 111 -2.30 1.48 13.08
CA VAL A 111 -2.74 1.73 11.70
C VAL A 111 -2.84 3.23 11.49
N CYS A 112 -2.06 3.77 10.57
CA CYS A 112 -2.06 5.18 10.24
C CYS A 112 -2.34 5.41 8.76
N VAL A 113 -3.36 6.23 8.49
CA VAL A 113 -3.80 6.58 7.14
C VAL A 113 -3.73 8.09 6.97
N HIS A 114 -2.89 8.54 6.04
CA HIS A 114 -2.70 9.94 5.69
C HIS A 114 -3.11 10.15 4.24
N HIS A 115 -3.97 11.13 4.00
CA HIS A 115 -4.49 11.39 2.67
C HIS A 115 -4.65 12.89 2.39
N THR A 116 -4.22 13.36 1.20
CA THR A 116 -4.26 14.79 0.85
C THR A 116 -4.98 15.21 -0.46
N ARG A 117 -5.58 14.31 -1.27
CA ARG A 117 -6.40 14.72 -2.45
C ARG A 117 -7.18 13.57 -3.10
N GLU A 118 -8.47 13.80 -3.45
CA GLU A 118 -9.33 12.97 -4.33
C GLU A 118 -9.13 11.44 -4.25
N LEU A 119 -9.69 10.83 -3.19
CA LEU A 119 -10.03 9.41 -3.19
C LEU A 119 -11.40 9.22 -3.82
N GLY A 120 -11.58 8.10 -4.52
CA GLY A 120 -12.89 7.48 -4.62
C GLY A 120 -13.30 6.88 -3.27
N VAL A 121 -13.49 5.57 -3.22
CA VAL A 121 -13.93 4.86 -2.02
C VAL A 121 -12.74 4.19 -1.33
N LEU A 122 -12.50 4.51 -0.06
CA LEU A 122 -11.53 3.82 0.81
C LEU A 122 -12.29 3.00 1.85
N ASN A 123 -12.21 1.67 1.72
CA ASN A 123 -12.72 0.71 2.69
C ASN A 123 -11.56 0.12 3.49
N CYS A 124 -11.49 0.43 4.78
CA CYS A 124 -10.46 -0.05 5.67
C CYS A 124 -11.07 -0.94 6.78
N HIS A 125 -10.53 -2.15 6.92
CA HIS A 125 -10.90 -3.08 7.99
C HIS A 125 -9.67 -3.33 8.83
N THR A 126 -9.75 -2.94 10.11
CA THR A 126 -8.66 -3.14 11.07
C THR A 126 -9.06 -4.19 12.10
N GLY A 127 -8.10 -5.00 12.53
CA GLY A 127 -8.30 -5.95 13.63
C GLY A 127 -8.74 -5.28 14.93
N THR A 128 -9.31 -6.07 15.86
CA THR A 128 -9.65 -5.59 17.20
C THR A 128 -8.40 -5.16 17.97
N GLY A 129 -8.46 -4.00 18.62
CA GLY A 129 -7.37 -3.51 19.47
C GLY A 129 -6.30 -2.69 18.74
N SER A 130 -6.46 -2.43 17.43
CA SER A 130 -5.60 -1.50 16.70
C SER A 130 -5.80 -0.05 17.17
N ALA A 131 -4.70 0.65 17.44
CA ALA A 131 -4.70 2.11 17.51
C ALA A 131 -4.78 2.67 16.08
N VAL A 132 -5.85 3.41 15.77
CA VAL A 132 -6.08 3.93 14.41
C VAL A 132 -5.89 5.45 14.41
N CYS A 133 -4.96 5.94 13.59
CA CYS A 133 -4.74 7.35 13.32
C CYS A 133 -5.17 7.69 11.89
N VAL A 134 -6.07 8.66 11.71
CA VAL A 134 -6.53 9.09 10.39
C VAL A 134 -6.33 10.59 10.26
N HIS A 135 -5.52 11.00 9.30
CA HIS A 135 -5.28 12.41 8.98
C HIS A 135 -5.83 12.71 7.59
N HIS A 136 -6.80 13.63 7.54
CA HIS A 136 -7.49 14.03 6.32
C HIS A 136 -7.41 15.55 6.15
N THR A 137 -6.93 16.04 4.99
CA THR A 137 -6.70 17.47 4.76
C THR A 137 -7.60 18.11 3.70
N ARG A 138 -8.38 17.36 2.91
CA ARG A 138 -9.33 17.94 1.94
C ARG A 138 -10.40 16.96 1.43
N GLU A 139 -11.68 17.37 1.50
CA GLU A 139 -12.86 16.56 1.16
C GLU A 139 -13.04 16.35 -0.34
N LEU A 140 -13.14 15.10 -0.80
CA LEU A 140 -13.87 14.66 -2.01
C LEU A 140 -14.01 13.12 -2.12
N GLY A 141 -13.81 12.34 -1.05
CA GLY A 141 -13.87 10.87 -1.07
C GLY A 141 -14.63 10.27 0.11
N VAL A 142 -15.05 9.00 -0.01
CA VAL A 142 -15.78 8.27 1.04
C VAL A 142 -14.80 7.38 1.80
N LEU A 143 -14.68 7.63 3.11
CA LEU A 143 -13.88 6.82 4.02
C LEU A 143 -14.79 5.94 4.88
N HIS A 144 -14.70 4.62 4.72
CA HIS A 144 -15.34 3.64 5.58
C HIS A 144 -14.27 2.84 6.31
N CYS A 145 -14.04 3.17 7.58
CA CYS A 145 -13.12 2.44 8.43
C CYS A 145 -13.87 1.73 9.55
N HIS A 146 -13.75 0.41 9.59
CA HIS A 146 -14.36 -0.44 10.60
C HIS A 146 -13.28 -1.15 11.42
N THR A 147 -13.41 -1.03 12.74
CA THR A 147 -12.72 -1.87 13.71
C THR A 147 -13.61 -3.07 14.01
N GLY A 148 -13.14 -4.29 13.77
CA GLY A 148 -13.95 -5.50 13.95
C GLY A 148 -13.10 -6.74 14.22
N ALA A 149 -13.73 -7.79 14.76
CA ALA A 149 -13.11 -9.11 14.83
C ALA A 149 -12.85 -9.57 13.38
N GLY A 150 -11.57 -9.63 13.00
CA GLY A 150 -11.18 -10.24 11.73
C GLY A 150 -11.66 -11.69 11.68
N ILE A 151 -12.13 -12.09 10.49
CA ILE A 151 -12.51 -13.46 10.09
C ILE A 151 -11.41 -14.48 10.41
#